data_AF-A0A366X615-F1
#
_entry.id   AF-A0A366X615-F1
#
_cell.length_a   1.000
_cell.length_b   1.000
_cell.length_c   1.000
_cell.angle_alpha   90.00
_cell.angle_beta   90.00
_cell.angle_gamma   90.00
#
_symmetry.space_group_name_H-M   'P 1'
#
loop_
_entity.id
_entity.type
_entity.pdbx_description
1 polymer ?
#
loop_
_entity_poly.entity_id
_entity_poly.type
_entity_poly.pdbx_seq_one_letter_code
_entity_poly.pdbx_strand_id
1 'polypeptide(L)' 'MAHTAMDPRGVVLRPGILAVIALTGVIGFALGQTLPPVVSAEAQVFNPVSEDWHGNVRRSHWSN' A
#
# COMPACT_ATOMS: atom_id res chain seq x y z
N MET A 1 51.77 2.50 17.64
CA MET A 1 50.57 2.58 16.79
C MET A 1 49.41 2.93 17.72
N ALA A 2 48.85 4.13 17.63
CA ALA A 2 47.75 4.56 18.50
C ALA A 2 46.43 4.16 17.84
N HIS A 3 45.68 3.27 18.47
CA HIS A 3 44.33 2.92 18.05
C HIS A 3 43.41 4.07 18.47
N THR A 4 42.93 4.86 17.50
CA THR A 4 41.84 5.81 17.72
C THR A 4 40.55 5.03 17.88
N ALA A 5 40.20 4.72 19.13
CA ALA A 5 38.86 4.30 19.47
C ALA A 5 37.92 5.48 19.18
N MET A 6 37.08 5.34 18.15
CA MET A 6 35.94 6.23 17.97
C MET A 6 34.94 5.89 19.07
N ASP A 7 34.74 6.80 20.02
CA ASP A 7 33.64 6.67 20.98
C ASP A 7 32.31 6.59 20.20
N PRO A 8 31.44 5.62 20.51
CA PRO A 8 30.13 5.55 19.92
C PRO A 8 29.36 6.80 20.32
N ARG A 9 29.08 7.67 19.35
CA ARG A 9 28.18 8.81 19.53
C ARG A 9 26.78 8.26 19.76
N GLY A 10 26.44 8.01 21.03
CA GLY A 10 25.10 7.62 21.43
C GLY A 10 24.09 8.64 20.91
N VAL A 11 23.14 8.18 20.10
CA VAL A 11 22.05 9.03 19.62
C VAL A 11 21.16 9.34 20.82
N VAL A 12 21.25 10.55 21.36
CA VAL A 12 20.38 11.01 22.44
C VAL A 12 19.02 11.36 21.84
N LEU A 13 18.11 10.38 21.78
CA LEU A 13 16.72 10.61 21.39
C LEU A 13 16.01 11.39 22.49
N ARG A 14 15.74 12.67 22.24
CA ARG A 14 14.95 13.50 23.16
C ARG A 14 13.48 13.05 23.09
N PRO A 15 12.77 12.90 24.23
CA PRO A 15 11.35 12.52 24.23
C PRO A 15 10.47 13.42 23.35
N GLY A 16 10.81 14.71 23.22
CA GLY A 16 10.11 15.62 22.32
C GLY A 16 10.20 15.24 20.84
N ILE A 17 11.32 14.66 20.40
CA ILE A 17 11.48 14.19 19.02
C ILE A 17 10.54 12.99 18.76
N LEU A 18 10.42 12.09 19.73
CA LEU A 18 9.50 10.95 19.64
C LEU A 18 8.04 11.43 19.56
N ALA A 19 7.68 12.45 20.35
CA ALA A 19 6.34 13.04 20.30
C ALA A 19 6.04 13.67 18.93
N VAL A 20 7.00 14.39 18.33
CA VAL A 20 6.85 14.98 16.99
C VAL A 20 6.69 13.90 15.92
N ILE A 21 7.50 12.83 15.98
CA ILE A 21 7.39 11.71 15.03
C ILE A 21 6.02 11.05 15.16
N ALA A 22 5.57 10.76 16.39
CA ALA A 22 4.27 10.15 16.64
C ALA A 22 3.13 11.02 16.11
N LEU A 23 3.15 12.32 16.43
CA LEU A 23 2.14 13.27 15.96
C LEU A 23 2.10 13.36 14.43
N THR A 24 3.26 13.44 13.79
CA THR A 24 3.36 13.49 12.32
C THR A 24 2.78 12.22 11.69
N GLY A 25 3.06 11.05 12.28
CA GLY A 25 2.48 9.78 11.84
C GLY A 25 0.96 9.73 11.98
N VAL A 26 0.41 10.18 13.12
CA VAL A 26 -1.04 10.22 13.34
C VAL A 26 -1.74 11.14 12.34
N ILE A 27 -1.18 12.33 12.10
CA ILE A 27 -1.75 13.29 11.13
C ILE A 27 -1.69 12.71 9.72
N GLY A 28 -0.54 12.19 9.30
CA GLY A 28 -0.37 11.59 7.97
C GLY A 28 -1.29 10.40 7.75
N PHE A 29 -1.46 9.54 8.76
CA PHE A 29 -2.39 8.41 8.72
C PHE A 29 -3.84 8.88 8.60
N ALA A 30 -4.27 9.83 9.43
CA ALA A 30 -5.64 10.35 9.40
C ALA A 30 -5.98 10.98 8.05
N LEU A 31 -5.08 11.77 7.48
CA LEU A 31 -5.23 12.32 6.12
C LEU A 31 -5.24 11.21 5.07
N GLY A 32 -4.40 10.19 5.23
CA GLY A 32 -4.37 8.98 4.41
C GLY A 32 -5.71 8.26 4.29
N GLN A 33 -6.49 8.20 5.37
CA GLN A 33 -7.81 7.55 5.38
C GLN A 33 -8.87 8.32 4.58
N THR A 34 -8.68 9.61 4.33
CA THR A 34 -9.64 10.45 3.59
C THR A 34 -9.47 10.38 2.09
N LEU A 35 -8.37 9.79 1.61
CA LEU A 35 -8.15 9.58 0.19
C LEU A 35 -9.10 8.47 -0.30
N PRO A 36 -9.89 8.73 -1.36
CA PRO A 36 -10.64 7.66 -2.00
C PRO A 36 -9.65 6.58 -2.47
N PRO A 37 -10.03 5.29 -2.42
CA PRO A 37 -9.18 4.25 -2.97
C PRO A 37 -8.83 4.65 -4.40
N VAL A 38 -7.53 4.77 -4.68
CA VAL A 38 -7.06 4.89 -6.05
C VAL A 38 -7.51 3.59 -6.71
N VAL A 39 -8.61 3.66 -7.46
CA VAL A 39 -9.07 2.57 -8.31
C VAL A 39 -7.95 2.42 -9.33
N SER A 40 -7.02 1.51 -9.03
CA SER A 40 -6.06 1.09 -10.03
C SER A 40 -6.89 0.55 -11.18
N ALA A 41 -6.86 1.23 -12.32
CA ALA A 41 -7.55 0.81 -13.55
C ALA A 41 -7.03 -0.54 -14.08
N GLU A 42 -6.18 -1.22 -13.31
CA GLU A 42 -5.64 -2.55 -13.54
C GLU A 42 -6.49 -3.67 -12.92
N ALA A 43 -7.56 -3.35 -12.18
CA ALA A 43 -8.58 -4.34 -11.78
C ALA A 43 -9.60 -4.64 -12.90
N GLN A 44 -9.30 -4.29 -14.14
CA GLN A 44 -9.97 -4.81 -15.35
C GLN A 44 -9.23 -6.02 -15.93
N VAL A 45 -8.47 -6.76 -15.12
CA VAL A 45 -7.96 -8.08 -15.55
C VAL A 45 -9.10 -9.10 -15.44
N PHE A 46 -9.78 -9.25 -16.58
CA PHE A 46 -10.47 -10.45 -17.03
C PHE A 46 -11.61 -10.91 -16.11
N ASN A 47 -12.85 -10.53 -16.47
CA ASN A 47 -14.00 -11.35 -16.12
C ASN A 47 -13.82 -12.67 -16.90
N PRO A 48 -13.43 -13.81 -16.31
CA PRO A 48 -13.45 -15.04 -17.07
C PRO A 48 -14.92 -15.24 -17.44
N VAL A 49 -15.22 -15.18 -18.74
CA VAL A 49 -16.45 -15.77 -19.25
C VAL A 49 -16.48 -17.15 -18.61
N SER A 50 -17.48 -17.41 -17.75
CA SER A 50 -17.64 -18.71 -17.14
C SER A 50 -17.98 -19.67 -18.27
N GLU A 51 -16.95 -20.19 -18.92
CA GLU A 51 -17.06 -21.37 -19.73
C GLU A 51 -17.57 -22.43 -18.77
N ASP A 52 -18.86 -22.79 -18.90
CA ASP A 52 -19.40 -23.96 -18.24
C ASP A 52 -18.38 -25.09 -18.48
N TRP A 53 -17.96 -25.82 -17.45
CA TRP A 53 -16.87 -26.81 -17.49
C TRP A 53 -17.04 -27.90 -18.57
N HIS A 54 -18.17 -27.90 -19.27
CA HIS A 54 -18.49 -28.66 -20.47
C HIS A 54 -18.17 -27.96 -21.81
N GLY A 55 -17.50 -26.81 -21.81
CA GLY A 55 -17.09 -26.09 -23.03
C GLY A 55 -18.24 -25.43 -23.81
N ASN A 56 -19.40 -25.24 -23.18
CA ASN A 56 -20.57 -24.71 -23.87
C ASN A 56 -20.60 -23.18 -23.81
N VAL A 57 -19.81 -22.53 -24.66
CA VAL A 57 -19.90 -21.08 -24.85
C VAL A 57 -21.29 -20.76 -25.39
N ARG A 58 -22.17 -20.16 -24.56
CA ARG A 58 -23.49 -19.66 -25.00
C ARG A 58 -23.32 -18.56 -26.05
N ARG A 59 -23.16 -18.96 -27.31
CA ARG A 59 -23.25 -18.08 -28.48
C ARG A 59 -24.70 -17.92 -28.88
N SER A 60 -25.42 -17.03 -28.22
CA SER A 60 -26.71 -16.55 -28.74
C SER A 60 -26.92 -15.09 -28.36
N HIS A 61 -26.41 -14.18 -29.18
CA HIS A 61 -27.00 -12.86 -29.36
C HIS A 61 -27.65 -12.88 -30.73
N TRP A 62 -28.88 -13.39 -30.81
CA TRP A 62 -29.78 -13.00 -31.90
C TRP A 62 -30.47 -11.73 -31.42
N SER A 63 -30.26 -10.61 -32.12
CA SER A 63 -31.14 -9.45 -32.00
C SER A 63 -32.45 -9.79 -32.72
N ASN A 64 -33.56 -9.71 -32.01
CA ASN A 64 -34.87 -9.52 -32.64
C ASN A 64 -35.10 -8.02 -32.78
#